data_AF-A0A7S3SQK3-F1
#
_entry.id   AF-A0A7S3SQK3-F1
#
_cell.length_a   1.000
_cell.length_b   1.000
_cell.length_c   1.000
_cell.angle_alpha   90.00
_cell.angle_beta   90.00
_cell.angle_gamma   90.00
#
_symmetry.space_group_name_H-M   'P 1'
#
loop_
_entity.id
_entity.type
_entity.pdbx_description
1 polymer ?
#
loop_
_entity_poly.entity_id
_entity_poly.type
_entity_poly.pdbx_seq_one_letter_code
_entity_poly.pdbx_strand_id
1 'polypeptide(L)'
;LAVVRPYKRVEDDVLAVATSLALLLLFLGTNWTTIFLGIEERSGTDDADAVLGFGSLNGIVDTMIVLVVFALVFFLIGAVVAARRVAKVPTVRLVSTKQPPELSIVLGLTWQLFNSHIWSTGQDAVKVI
;
A
#
# COMPACT_ATOMS: atom_id res chain seq x y z
N LEU A 1 20.16 -4.16 -6.46
CA LEU A 1 19.91 -3.70 -5.08
C LEU A 1 18.92 -4.64 -4.42
N ALA A 2 19.32 -5.34 -3.36
CA ALA A 2 18.37 -5.95 -2.45
C ALA A 2 17.57 -4.81 -1.82
N VAL A 3 16.33 -4.62 -2.26
CA VAL A 3 15.45 -3.59 -1.72
C VAL A 3 15.11 -4.03 -0.30
N VAL A 4 15.69 -3.34 0.69
CA VAL A 4 15.33 -3.51 2.10
C VAL A 4 13.86 -3.14 2.22
N ARG A 5 12.97 -4.14 2.22
CA ARG A 5 11.55 -3.94 2.52
C ARG A 5 11.29 -4.40 3.94
N PRO A 6 10.83 -3.51 4.83
CA PRO A 6 10.47 -3.89 6.20
C PRO A 6 9.30 -4.87 6.23
N TYR A 7 8.42 -4.86 5.22
CA TYR A 7 7.26 -5.77 5.14
C TYR A 7 7.43 -6.86 4.08
N LYS A 8 6.96 -8.07 4.44
CA LYS A 8 6.98 -9.26 3.56
C LYS A 8 6.01 -9.14 2.38
N ARG A 9 4.86 -8.47 2.58
CA ARG A 9 3.88 -8.19 1.53
C ARG A 9 4.14 -6.80 0.95
N VAL A 10 4.10 -6.72 -0.38
CA VAL A 10 4.33 -5.47 -1.11
C VAL A 10 3.26 -4.42 -0.81
N GLU A 11 2.02 -4.86 -0.61
CA GLU A 11 0.89 -3.99 -0.30
C GLU A 11 1.05 -3.26 1.03
N ASP A 12 1.47 -3.99 2.07
CA ASP A 12 1.69 -3.43 3.42
C ASP A 12 2.82 -2.39 3.40
N ASP A 13 3.88 -2.66 2.63
CA ASP A 13 5.01 -1.74 2.44
C ASP A 13 4.57 -0.43 1.75
N VAL A 14 3.76 -0.55 0.69
CA VAL A 14 3.21 0.61 -0.03
C VAL A 14 2.30 1.42 0.88
N LEU A 15 1.44 0.77 1.66
CA LEU A 15 0.54 1.46 2.59
C LEU A 15 1.30 2.17 3.70
N ALA A 16 2.34 1.55 4.27
CA ALA A 16 3.16 2.14 5.32
C ALA A 16 3.94 3.37 4.84
N VAL A 17 4.52 3.29 3.63
CA VAL A 17 5.15 4.46 2.99
C VAL A 17 4.09 5.54 2.73
N ALA A 18 2.86 5.15 2.40
CA ALA A 18 1.78 6.08 2.13
C ALA A 18 1.35 6.91 3.32
N THR A 19 1.05 6.23 4.41
CA THR A 19 0.65 6.88 5.64
C THR A 19 1.77 7.74 6.19
N SER A 20 3.03 7.27 6.11
CA SER A 20 4.20 8.04 6.55
C SER A 20 4.37 9.34 5.76
N LEU A 21 4.23 9.29 4.42
CA LEU A 21 4.32 10.50 3.59
C LEU A 21 3.16 11.47 3.89
N ALA A 22 1.93 10.95 4.03
CA ALA A 22 0.78 11.78 4.37
C ALA A 22 0.97 12.48 5.73
N LEU A 23 1.43 11.76 6.75
CA LEU A 23 1.73 12.32 8.07
C LEU A 23 2.82 13.39 7.99
N LEU A 24 3.88 13.17 7.21
CA LEU A 24 4.95 14.15 7.02
C LEU A 24 4.42 15.44 6.40
N LEU A 25 3.61 15.35 5.35
CA LEU A 25 3.00 16.52 4.70
C LEU A 25 2.07 17.28 5.64
N LEU A 26 1.25 16.57 6.42
CA LEU A 26 0.39 17.20 7.44
C LEU A 26 1.22 17.92 8.51
N PHE A 27 2.30 17.30 8.98
CA PHE A 27 3.19 17.88 9.98
C PHE A 27 3.89 19.13 9.43
N LEU A 28 4.36 19.08 8.19
CA LEU A 28 4.96 20.23 7.52
C LEU A 28 3.97 21.40 7.39
N GLY A 29 2.76 21.12 6.91
CA GLY A 29 1.73 22.15 6.73
C GLY A 29 1.28 22.78 8.05
N THR A 30 1.03 21.97 9.06
CA THR A 30 0.67 22.50 10.40
C THR A 30 1.82 23.30 11.01
N ASN A 31 3.06 22.84 10.86
CA ASN A 31 4.23 23.55 11.38
C ASN A 31 4.41 24.92 10.70
N TRP A 32 4.37 24.99 9.36
CA TRP A 32 4.50 26.24 8.61
C TRP A 32 3.35 27.22 8.89
N THR A 33 2.11 26.73 8.93
CA THR A 33 0.94 27.55 9.29
C THR A 33 1.09 28.14 10.70
N THR A 34 1.53 27.33 11.66
CA THR A 34 1.74 27.76 13.05
C THR A 34 2.84 28.82 13.17
N ILE A 35 3.95 28.63 12.45
CA ILE A 35 5.06 29.60 12.45
C ILE A 35 4.62 30.92 11.80
N PHE A 36 3.92 30.85 10.66
CA PHE A 36 3.40 32.05 9.98
C PHE A 36 2.51 32.88 10.91
N LEU A 37 1.50 32.24 11.51
CA LEU A 37 0.58 32.91 12.45
C LEU A 37 1.32 33.47 13.67
N GLY A 38 2.30 32.73 14.19
CA GLY A 38 3.11 33.18 15.33
C GLY A 38 4.05 34.35 15.00
N ILE A 39 4.47 34.51 13.74
CA ILE A 39 5.21 35.69 13.28
C ILE A 39 4.24 36.86 13.16
N GLU A 40 3.13 36.69 12.45
CA GLU A 40 2.12 37.73 12.20
C GLU A 40 1.58 38.32 13.52
N GLU A 41 1.28 37.47 14.51
CA GLU A 41 0.78 37.89 15.83
C GLU A 41 1.82 38.73 16.62
N ARG A 42 3.12 38.45 16.46
CA ARG A 42 4.19 39.10 17.24
C ARG A 42 4.77 40.35 16.58
N SER A 43 4.80 40.37 15.26
CA SER A 43 5.46 41.44 14.49
C SER A 43 4.47 42.50 13.99
N GLY A 44 3.17 42.17 13.89
CA GLY A 44 2.11 43.13 13.54
C GLY A 44 2.17 43.69 12.12
N THR A 45 3.17 43.31 11.32
CA THR A 45 3.39 43.68 9.92
C THR A 45 4.02 42.51 9.15
N ASP A 46 4.03 42.62 7.82
CA ASP A 46 4.39 41.69 6.73
C ASP A 46 5.76 40.92 6.81
N ASP A 47 6.31 40.71 8.00
CA ASP A 47 7.61 40.08 8.25
C ASP A 47 7.64 38.59 7.91
N ALA A 48 6.47 37.95 7.82
CA ALA A 48 6.38 36.54 7.43
C ALA A 48 6.88 36.28 6.00
N ASP A 49 6.73 37.24 5.08
CA ASP A 49 7.30 37.13 3.74
C ASP A 49 8.83 37.15 3.77
N ALA A 50 9.41 38.04 4.57
CA ALA A 50 10.86 38.15 4.71
C ALA A 50 11.50 36.91 5.35
N VAL A 51 10.81 36.23 6.26
CA VAL A 51 11.33 35.06 6.99
C VAL A 51 11.00 33.73 6.30
N LEU A 52 9.77 33.56 5.81
CA LEU A 52 9.28 32.30 5.26
C LEU A 52 9.17 32.30 3.73
N GLY A 53 9.23 33.47 3.08
CA GLY A 53 9.01 33.62 1.63
C GLY A 53 7.54 33.51 1.22
N PHE A 54 6.62 33.63 2.19
CA PHE A 54 5.18 33.62 1.94
C PHE A 54 4.57 34.92 2.46
N GLY A 55 4.06 35.76 1.57
CA GLY A 55 3.31 36.96 1.94
C GLY A 55 1.86 36.72 2.37
N SER A 56 1.40 35.47 2.43
CA SER A 56 0.06 35.16 2.94
C SER A 56 -0.09 33.72 3.41
N LEU A 57 -0.97 33.51 4.40
CA LEU A 57 -1.39 32.19 4.84
C LEU A 57 -2.00 31.37 3.69
N ASN A 58 -2.74 32.02 2.80
CA ASN A 58 -3.36 31.36 1.64
C ASN A 58 -2.32 30.72 0.73
N GLY A 59 -1.15 31.35 0.53
CA GLY A 59 -0.06 30.74 -0.24
C GLY A 59 0.49 29.45 0.39
N ILE A 60 0.57 29.41 1.72
CA ILE A 60 0.98 28.20 2.47
C ILE A 60 -0.09 27.11 2.33
N VAL A 61 -1.37 27.47 2.46
CA VAL A 61 -2.47 26.52 2.32
C VAL A 61 -2.57 25.97 0.89
N ASP A 62 -2.47 26.82 -0.12
CA ASP A 62 -2.54 26.40 -1.53
C ASP A 62 -1.38 25.48 -1.89
N THR A 63 -0.15 25.79 -1.46
CA THR A 63 1.01 24.91 -1.69
C THR A 63 0.86 23.56 -0.99
N MET A 64 0.30 23.54 0.23
CA MET A 64 -0.02 22.29 0.93
C MET A 64 -1.09 21.47 0.20
N ILE A 65 -2.16 22.10 -0.29
CA ILE A 65 -3.20 21.42 -1.06
C ILE A 65 -2.59 20.78 -2.31
N VAL A 66 -1.75 21.51 -3.05
CA VAL A 66 -1.06 20.99 -4.23
C VAL A 66 -0.19 19.79 -3.89
N LEU A 67 0.60 19.86 -2.81
CA LEU A 67 1.45 18.75 -2.36
C LEU A 67 0.65 17.52 -1.95
N VAL A 68 -0.47 17.70 -1.22
CA VAL A 68 -1.36 16.60 -0.84
C VAL A 68 -2.00 15.96 -2.07
N VAL A 69 -2.50 16.76 -3.01
CA VAL A 69 -3.08 16.24 -4.27
C VAL A 69 -2.03 15.46 -5.06
N PHE A 70 -0.81 15.98 -5.17
CA PHE A 70 0.28 15.29 -5.87
C PHE A 70 0.64 13.96 -5.20
N ALA A 71 0.73 13.93 -3.86
CA ALA A 71 0.96 12.71 -3.11
C ALA A 71 -0.17 11.69 -3.31
N LEU A 72 -1.43 12.13 -3.27
CA LEU A 72 -2.59 11.26 -3.54
C LEU A 72 -2.55 10.65 -4.94
N VAL A 73 -2.19 11.43 -5.97
CA VAL A 73 -2.02 10.91 -7.33
C VAL A 73 -0.93 9.85 -7.38
N PHE A 74 0.21 10.08 -6.72
CA PHE A 74 1.29 9.12 -6.66
C PHE A 74 0.86 7.82 -5.96
N PHE A 75 0.12 7.92 -4.86
CA PHE A 75 -0.46 6.76 -4.17
C PHE A 75 -1.48 6.01 -5.01
N LEU A 76 -2.35 6.72 -5.72
CA LEU A 76 -3.32 6.11 -6.61
C LEU A 76 -2.62 5.28 -7.70
N ILE A 77 -1.56 5.83 -8.30
CA ILE A 77 -0.74 5.10 -9.28
C ILE A 77 -0.15 3.84 -8.64
N GLY A 78 0.46 3.97 -7.45
CA GLY A 78 1.02 2.85 -6.70
C GLY A 78 -0.02 1.76 -6.40
N ALA A 79 -1.20 2.14 -5.93
CA ALA A 79 -2.31 1.24 -5.63
C ALA A 79 -2.81 0.50 -6.88
N VAL A 80 -2.98 1.20 -8.01
CA VAL A 80 -3.38 0.59 -9.29
C VAL A 80 -2.33 -0.41 -9.75
N VAL A 81 -1.04 -0.08 -9.65
CA VAL A 81 0.06 -1.00 -10.01
C VAL A 81 0.06 -2.22 -9.10
N ALA A 82 -0.12 -2.05 -7.78
CA ALA A 82 -0.20 -3.15 -6.83
C ALA A 82 -1.39 -4.07 -7.14
N ALA A 83 -2.59 -3.52 -7.31
CA ALA A 83 -3.79 -4.28 -7.66
C ALA A 83 -3.62 -5.07 -8.96
N ARG A 84 -3.02 -4.46 -9.99
CA ARG A 84 -2.70 -5.15 -11.25
C ARG A 84 -1.69 -6.27 -11.07
N ARG A 85 -0.71 -6.15 -10.16
CA ARG A 85 0.23 -7.23 -9.86
C ARG A 85 -0.45 -8.39 -9.16
N VAL A 86 -1.32 -8.12 -8.18
CA VAL A 86 -2.11 -9.15 -7.48
C VAL A 86 -2.99 -9.92 -8.46
N ALA A 87 -3.67 -9.22 -9.36
CA ALA A 87 -4.51 -9.85 -10.39
C ALA A 87 -3.73 -10.78 -11.34
N LYS A 88 -2.40 -10.56 -11.49
CA LYS A 88 -1.52 -11.37 -12.34
C LYS A 88 -0.80 -12.48 -11.59
N VAL A 89 -0.95 -12.61 -10.26
CA VAL A 89 -0.38 -13.73 -9.52
C VAL A 89 -1.06 -15.01 -10.02
N PRO A 90 -0.30 -15.97 -10.58
CA PRO A 90 -0.86 -17.21 -11.10
C PRO A 90 -1.50 -17.96 -9.94
N THR A 91 -2.82 -17.90 -9.89
CA THR A 91 -3.65 -18.63 -8.94
C THR A 91 -4.23 -19.81 -9.68
N VAL A 92 -4.01 -21.03 -9.16
CA VAL A 92 -4.68 -22.22 -9.67
C VAL A 92 -6.18 -21.98 -9.50
N ARG A 93 -6.92 -22.01 -10.60
CA ARG A 93 -8.36 -21.73 -10.65
C ARG A 93 -9.02 -22.77 -11.54
N LEU A 94 -10.26 -23.12 -11.21
CA LEU A 94 -11.08 -23.97 -12.07
C LEU A 94 -11.32 -23.26 -13.41
N VAL A 95 -11.06 -23.95 -14.53
CA VAL A 95 -11.20 -23.37 -15.88
C VAL A 95 -12.65 -22.94 -16.16
N SER A 96 -13.62 -23.71 -15.67
CA SER A 96 -15.06 -23.47 -15.89
C SER A 96 -15.60 -22.27 -15.10
N THR A 97 -15.22 -22.12 -13.83
CA THR A 97 -15.84 -21.14 -12.92
C THR A 97 -14.91 -20.00 -12.51
N LYS A 98 -13.60 -20.11 -12.80
CA LYS A 98 -12.53 -19.22 -12.32
C LYS A 98 -12.46 -19.05 -10.80
N GLN A 99 -13.22 -19.85 -10.05
CA GLN A 99 -13.17 -19.90 -8.60
C GLN A 99 -11.88 -20.58 -8.15
N PRO A 100 -11.33 -20.19 -6.98
CA PRO A 100 -10.26 -20.97 -6.36
C PRO A 100 -10.76 -22.41 -6.14
N PRO A 101 -9.92 -23.43 -6.34
CA PRO A 101 -10.29 -24.80 -6.08
C PRO A 101 -10.65 -24.96 -4.59
N GLU A 102 -11.74 -25.68 -4.31
CA GLU A 102 -12.05 -26.06 -2.94
C GLU A 102 -10.98 -27.06 -2.45
N LEU A 103 -10.12 -26.59 -1.56
CA LEU A 103 -9.13 -27.41 -0.87
C LEU A 103 -9.63 -27.86 0.51
N SER A 104 -10.94 -28.01 0.68
CA SER A 104 -11.51 -28.52 1.93
C SER A 104 -11.08 -29.98 2.11
N ILE A 105 -10.48 -30.29 3.24
CA ILE A 105 -10.14 -31.65 3.63
C ILE A 105 -11.29 -32.19 4.49
N VAL A 106 -11.78 -33.39 4.17
CA VAL A 106 -12.82 -34.07 4.96
C VAL A 106 -12.30 -34.30 6.39
N LEU A 107 -13.18 -34.14 7.38
CA LEU A 107 -12.86 -34.32 8.78
C LEU A 107 -12.18 -35.69 9.02
N GLY A 108 -10.95 -35.66 9.56
CA GLY A 108 -10.14 -36.86 9.82
C GLY A 108 -8.97 -37.10 8.86
N LEU A 109 -8.86 -36.33 7.77
CA LEU A 109 -7.69 -36.36 6.87
C LEU A 109 -6.76 -35.16 7.15
N THR A 110 -5.45 -35.39 7.08
CA THR A 110 -4.42 -34.36 7.37
C THR A 110 -3.73 -33.81 6.13
N TRP A 111 -3.78 -34.52 5.00
CA TRP A 111 -2.98 -34.20 3.81
C TRP A 111 -3.77 -34.41 2.53
N GLN A 112 -3.51 -33.58 1.52
CA GLN A 112 -3.97 -33.77 0.15
C GLN A 112 -2.85 -34.35 -0.71
N LEU A 113 -3.09 -35.50 -1.33
CA LEU A 113 -2.18 -36.09 -2.30
C LEU A 113 -2.58 -35.65 -3.71
N PHE A 114 -1.69 -34.92 -4.40
CA PHE A 114 -1.86 -34.62 -5.82
C PHE A 114 -1.06 -35.62 -6.66
N ASN A 115 -1.76 -36.48 -7.38
CA ASN A 115 -1.14 -37.47 -8.25
C ASN A 115 -1.29 -37.04 -9.72
N SER A 116 -0.17 -36.72 -10.39
CA SER A 116 -0.18 -36.19 -11.76
C SER A 116 -0.26 -37.28 -12.83
N HIS A 117 0.11 -38.52 -12.49
CA HIS A 117 0.11 -39.68 -13.39
C HIS A 117 -0.40 -40.90 -12.61
N ILE A 118 -1.33 -41.65 -13.19
CA ILE A 118 -1.77 -42.93 -12.64
C ILE A 118 -0.99 -44.03 -13.36
N TRP A 119 -0.05 -44.64 -12.66
CA TRP A 119 0.50 -45.94 -13.09
C TRP A 119 -0.39 -47.03 -12.51
N SER A 120 -0.67 -48.10 -13.26
CA SER A 120 -1.54 -49.19 -12.77
C SER A 120 -1.00 -49.81 -11.47
N THR A 121 0.30 -49.69 -11.21
CA THR A 121 0.98 -50.10 -9.97
C THR A 121 0.72 -49.19 -8.76
N GLY A 122 0.19 -47.97 -8.96
CA GLY A 122 -0.12 -47.03 -7.88
C GLY A 122 -1.44 -47.33 -7.16
N GLN A 123 -2.36 -48.08 -7.78
CA GLN A 123 -3.60 -48.52 -7.13
C GLN A 123 -3.35 -49.56 -6.02
N ASP A 124 -2.26 -50.33 -6.11
CA ASP A 124 -1.87 -51.28 -5.07
C ASP A 124 -1.33 -50.60 -3.80
N ALA A 125 -0.86 -49.36 -3.88
CA ALA A 125 -0.34 -48.63 -2.71
C ALA A 125 -1.44 -48.04 -1.81
N VAL A 126 -2.70 -47.99 -2.27
CA VAL A 126 -3.82 -47.39 -1.52
C VAL A 126 -4.79 -48.44 -0.97
N LYS A 127 -4.55 -49.75 -1.21
CA LYS A 127 -5.36 -50.82 -0.60
C LYS A 127 -5.02 -51.05 0.89
N VAL A 128 -4.04 -50.33 1.45
CA VAL A 128 -3.66 -50.43 2.87
C VAL A 128 -3.69 -49.04 3.50
N ILE A 129 -4.89 -48.45 3.61
CA ILE A 129 -5.24 -47.48 4.66
C ILE A 129 -6.53 -47.96 5.30
#